data_AF-A0A1I4DDE5-F1
#
_entry.id   AF-A0A1I4DDE5-F1
#
_cell.length_a   1.000
_cell.length_b   1.000
_cell.length_c   1.000
_cell.angle_alpha   90.00
_cell.angle_beta   90.00
_cell.angle_gamma   90.00
#
_symmetry.space_group_name_H-M   'P 1'
#
loop_
_entity.id
_entity.type
_entity.pdbx_description
1 polymer ?
#
loop_
_entity_poly.entity_id
_entity_poly.type
_entity_poly.pdbx_seq_one_letter_code
_entity_poly.pdbx_strand_id
1 'polypeptide(L)'
;MNAVRSIFRAAVLAAGSLALLAACEPAPEQKSTANAPIDSPAPAAPVARTDALPTGSGFDFYVLSLSWSPSYCEAEGEDANQQQCAAGRLYAFVVHGLWPQFERGYPEDCATQNPNVPRDTLRTLYDIMPSAGLIRYQWKKHGTCTNMAQNDYFRVLRAARDRIVIPAEFRRLDNYKTVDPMEVEGAFLQSNPGLAPDGLAVTCDKRYLREVRICMSKDLSFRSCPEVDRRACRLSKAVMPPMRGG
;
A
#
# COMPACT_ATOMS: atom_id res chain seq x y z
N MET A 1 56.16 -21.42 15.21
CA MET A 1 56.78 -20.17 15.73
C MET A 1 55.67 -19.38 16.42
N ASN A 2 55.46 -19.67 17.71
CA ASN A 2 55.80 -18.82 18.88
C ASN A 2 54.71 -17.76 19.10
N ALA A 3 53.72 -17.96 20.00
CA ALA A 3 53.79 -17.82 21.45
C ALA A 3 54.34 -16.45 21.90
N VAL A 4 53.59 -15.74 22.77
CA VAL A 4 54.07 -15.20 24.08
C VAL A 4 52.97 -14.35 24.74
N ARG A 5 52.75 -14.63 26.04
CA ARG A 5 52.01 -13.85 27.06
C ARG A 5 52.95 -12.82 27.72
N SER A 6 52.42 -11.69 28.21
CA SER A 6 52.91 -10.94 29.41
C SER A 6 51.90 -9.80 29.67
N ILE A 7 51.25 -9.54 30.82
CA ILE A 7 51.58 -9.46 32.26
C ILE A 7 52.72 -8.48 32.58
N PHE A 8 52.37 -7.32 33.16
CA PHE A 8 53.05 -6.54 34.23
C PHE A 8 52.01 -5.55 34.81
N ARG A 9 51.48 -5.76 36.03
CA ARG A 9 51.94 -5.32 37.37
C ARG A 9 51.87 -3.80 37.66
N ALA A 10 51.20 -3.54 38.79
CA ALA A 10 50.71 -2.28 39.33
C ALA A 10 51.80 -1.33 39.90
N ALA A 11 51.43 -0.05 40.05
CA ALA A 11 51.99 0.84 41.06
C ALA A 11 50.86 1.71 41.65
N VAL A 12 50.75 1.64 42.98
CA VAL A 12 49.87 2.40 43.87
C VAL A 12 50.57 3.70 44.23
N LEU A 13 49.85 4.83 44.21
CA LEU A 13 50.16 5.98 45.07
C LEU A 13 48.85 6.57 45.59
N ALA A 14 48.73 6.54 46.92
CA ALA A 14 47.65 7.07 47.72
C ALA A 14 47.99 8.48 48.24
N ALA A 15 47.03 9.38 48.20
CA ALA A 15 46.87 10.57 49.03
C ALA A 15 45.46 11.10 48.71
N GLY A 16 44.57 11.51 49.60
CA GLY A 16 44.61 11.85 51.00
C GLY A 16 43.30 12.62 51.22
N SER A 17 42.55 12.24 52.24
CA SER A 17 41.17 12.60 52.54
C SER A 17 40.88 14.11 52.65
N LEU A 18 39.69 14.54 52.23
CA LEU A 18 38.93 15.56 52.97
C LEU A 18 37.43 15.31 52.82
N ALA A 19 36.81 14.76 53.87
CA ALA A 19 35.37 14.59 53.98
C ALA A 19 34.75 15.93 54.37
N LEU A 20 33.92 16.50 53.50
CA LEU A 20 33.00 17.57 53.83
C LEU A 20 31.64 16.93 54.14
N LEU A 21 31.34 16.85 55.44
CA LEU A 21 30.01 16.59 55.97
C LEU A 21 29.09 17.77 55.62
N ALA A 22 28.36 17.67 54.52
CA ALA A 22 27.20 18.53 54.28
C ALA A 22 25.99 17.86 54.95
N ALA A 23 25.61 18.41 56.11
CA ALA A 23 24.42 18.02 56.82
C ALA A 23 23.18 18.19 55.93
N CYS A 24 22.36 17.16 55.86
CA CYS A 24 21.04 17.20 55.26
C CYS A 24 20.11 17.90 56.26
N GLU A 25 19.78 19.17 56.03
CA GLU A 25 18.68 19.82 56.74
C GLU A 25 17.35 19.26 56.22
N PRO A 26 16.42 18.83 57.10
CA PRO A 26 15.07 18.47 56.67
C PRO A 26 14.30 19.74 56.31
N ALA A 27 13.74 19.75 55.10
CA ALA A 27 12.85 20.80 54.61
C ALA A 27 11.59 20.91 55.50
N PRO A 28 11.02 22.12 55.68
CA PRO A 28 9.83 22.30 56.49
C PRO A 28 8.61 21.66 55.83
N GLU A 29 7.87 20.90 56.64
CA GLU A 29 6.62 20.25 56.29
C GLU A 29 5.53 21.31 56.04
N GLN A 30 5.23 21.58 54.77
CA GLN A 30 4.08 22.41 54.40
C GLN A 30 2.79 21.64 54.63
N LYS A 31 2.06 22.00 55.69
CA LYS A 31 0.63 21.66 55.84
C LYS A 31 -0.15 22.27 54.67
N SER A 32 -0.41 21.46 53.66
CA SER A 32 -1.38 21.76 52.60
C SER A 32 -2.79 21.63 53.18
N THR A 33 -3.36 22.73 53.64
CA THR A 33 -4.79 22.87 53.89
C THR A 33 -5.42 23.58 52.70
N ALA A 34 -5.91 22.82 51.73
CA ALA A 34 -6.92 23.29 50.78
C ALA A 34 -7.59 22.10 50.10
N ASN A 35 -8.73 21.68 50.64
CA ASN A 35 -9.74 20.97 49.86
C ASN A 35 -10.22 21.91 48.73
N ALA A 36 -9.75 21.67 47.52
CA ALA A 36 -10.40 22.12 46.30
C ALA A 36 -10.90 20.87 45.57
N PRO A 37 -12.13 20.85 45.02
CA PRO A 37 -12.59 19.72 44.23
C PRO A 37 -11.72 19.64 42.98
N ILE A 38 -11.05 18.49 42.82
CA ILE A 38 -10.34 18.14 41.59
C ILE A 38 -11.43 17.83 40.58
N ASP A 39 -11.72 18.77 39.69
CA ASP A 39 -12.55 18.52 38.51
C ASP A 39 -11.85 17.42 37.71
N SER A 40 -12.37 16.20 37.84
CA SER A 40 -11.94 15.08 37.02
C SER A 40 -12.36 15.39 35.58
N PRO A 41 -11.45 15.36 34.60
CA PRO A 41 -11.88 15.45 33.21
C PRO A 41 -12.80 14.26 32.94
N ALA A 42 -14.02 14.57 32.51
CA ALA A 42 -15.01 13.57 32.13
C ALA A 42 -14.38 12.59 31.13
N PRO A 43 -14.74 11.28 31.17
CA PRO A 43 -14.27 10.33 30.17
C PRO A 43 -14.65 10.84 28.79
N ALA A 44 -13.65 10.96 27.90
CA ALA A 44 -13.88 11.35 26.52
C ALA A 44 -14.93 10.42 25.92
N ALA A 45 -16.02 11.00 25.41
CA ALA A 45 -17.05 10.26 24.72
C ALA A 45 -16.41 9.40 23.60
N PRO A 46 -16.93 8.18 23.34
CA PRO A 46 -16.41 7.39 22.24
C PRO A 46 -16.61 8.18 20.95
N VAL A 47 -15.51 8.50 20.27
CA VAL A 47 -15.56 9.09 18.94
C VAL A 47 -16.25 8.05 18.06
N ALA A 48 -17.50 8.30 17.68
CA ALA A 48 -18.22 7.46 16.75
C ALA A 48 -17.38 7.38 15.48
N ARG A 49 -16.78 6.21 15.21
CA ARG A 49 -16.21 5.93 13.90
C ARG A 49 -17.37 5.95 12.93
N THR A 50 -17.54 7.04 12.19
CA THR A 50 -18.37 7.01 11.00
C THR A 50 -17.75 5.98 10.06
N ASP A 51 -18.49 4.92 9.74
CA ASP A 51 -18.09 3.87 8.79
C ASP A 51 -17.86 4.38 7.36
N ALA A 52 -18.03 5.68 7.13
CA ALA A 52 -17.72 6.35 5.88
C ALA A 52 -16.24 6.20 5.51
N LEU A 53 -15.99 5.96 4.22
CA LEU A 53 -14.65 5.99 3.67
C LEU A 53 -14.14 7.44 3.62
N PRO A 54 -12.87 7.67 3.99
CA PRO A 54 -12.24 8.97 3.84
C PRO A 54 -12.16 9.38 2.37
N THR A 55 -12.35 10.67 2.10
CA THR A 55 -12.24 11.23 0.76
C THR A 55 -10.91 11.98 0.63
N GLY A 56 -10.06 11.54 -0.30
CA GLY A 56 -8.79 12.23 -0.59
C GLY A 56 -8.97 13.58 -1.28
N SER A 57 -7.92 14.40 -1.28
CA SER A 57 -7.89 15.72 -1.93
C SER A 57 -6.58 15.94 -2.70
N GLY A 58 -6.51 17.00 -3.52
CA GLY A 58 -5.31 17.33 -4.31
C GLY A 58 -5.21 16.62 -5.67
N PHE A 59 -6.28 15.98 -6.11
CA PHE A 59 -6.43 15.30 -7.41
C PHE A 59 -7.91 15.33 -7.83
N ASP A 60 -8.25 14.85 -9.03
CA ASP A 60 -9.61 14.90 -9.56
C ASP A 60 -10.34 13.56 -9.38
N PHE A 61 -9.67 12.43 -9.67
CA PHE A 61 -10.26 11.10 -9.61
C PHE A 61 -9.22 9.99 -9.36
N TYR A 62 -9.69 8.76 -9.17
CA TYR A 62 -8.84 7.59 -9.03
C TYR A 62 -8.82 6.71 -10.28
N VAL A 63 -7.68 6.07 -10.52
CA VAL A 63 -7.57 4.88 -11.36
C VAL A 63 -7.21 3.70 -10.48
N LEU A 64 -8.07 2.70 -10.42
CA LEU A 64 -7.72 1.39 -9.88
C LEU A 64 -7.05 0.58 -10.99
N SER A 65 -5.79 0.20 -10.79
CA SER A 65 -5.06 -0.67 -11.72
C SER A 65 -5.02 -2.09 -11.20
N LEU A 66 -5.54 -3.03 -11.99
CA LEU A 66 -5.54 -4.47 -11.73
C LEU A 66 -4.56 -5.14 -12.70
N SER A 67 -3.49 -5.74 -12.19
CA SER A 67 -2.48 -6.42 -13.01
C SER A 67 -2.79 -7.91 -13.15
N TRP A 68 -2.64 -8.45 -14.36
CA TRP A 68 -2.61 -9.90 -14.56
C TRP A 68 -1.28 -10.46 -14.05
N SER A 69 -1.30 -11.05 -12.85
CA SER A 69 -0.08 -11.48 -12.15
C SER A 69 0.81 -12.43 -12.98
N PRO A 70 0.27 -13.42 -13.72
CA PRO A 70 1.11 -14.28 -14.56
C PRO A 70 1.86 -13.54 -15.66
N SER A 71 1.23 -12.54 -16.29
CA SER A 71 1.93 -11.70 -17.28
C SER A 71 3.09 -10.95 -16.63
N TYR A 72 2.89 -10.38 -15.43
CA TYR A 72 3.97 -9.76 -14.66
C TYR A 72 5.13 -10.74 -14.45
N CYS A 73 4.84 -11.91 -13.89
CA CYS A 73 5.86 -12.91 -13.60
C CYS A 73 6.63 -13.37 -14.85
N GLU A 74 5.97 -13.55 -15.99
CA GLU A 74 6.66 -13.94 -17.22
C GLU A 74 7.49 -12.82 -17.84
N ALA A 75 7.03 -11.56 -17.75
CA ALA A 75 7.76 -10.45 -18.33
C ALA A 75 9.03 -10.10 -17.53
N GLU A 76 8.96 -10.21 -16.20
CA GLU A 76 10.13 -9.97 -15.33
C GLU A 76 11.06 -11.19 -15.23
N GLY A 77 10.58 -12.40 -15.49
CA GLY A 77 11.41 -13.61 -15.47
C GLY A 77 12.06 -13.85 -14.10
N GLU A 78 13.38 -14.02 -14.08
CA GLU A 78 14.15 -14.26 -12.86
C GLU A 78 14.17 -13.05 -11.89
N ASP A 79 13.97 -11.84 -12.42
CA ASP A 79 13.90 -10.61 -11.62
C ASP A 79 12.52 -10.41 -10.97
N ALA A 80 11.56 -11.29 -11.25
CA ALA A 80 10.22 -11.21 -10.72
C ALA A 80 10.18 -11.36 -9.19
N ASN A 81 9.27 -10.62 -8.55
CA ASN A 81 9.10 -10.71 -7.10
C ASN A 81 8.60 -12.10 -6.67
N GLN A 82 9.40 -12.81 -5.88
CA GLN A 82 9.11 -14.18 -5.45
C GLN A 82 7.89 -14.30 -4.51
N GLN A 83 7.47 -13.23 -3.82
CA GLN A 83 6.25 -13.28 -3.00
C GLN A 83 5.00 -13.49 -3.88
N GLN A 84 5.03 -12.96 -5.10
CA GLN A 84 3.98 -13.06 -6.11
C GLN A 84 4.22 -14.20 -7.11
N CYS A 85 5.47 -14.46 -7.50
CA CYS A 85 5.79 -15.29 -8.67
C CYS A 85 6.40 -16.66 -8.36
N ALA A 86 6.67 -16.99 -7.09
CA ALA A 86 7.13 -18.34 -6.73
C ALA A 86 6.10 -19.42 -7.14
N ALA A 87 6.56 -20.66 -7.32
CA ALA A 87 5.69 -21.79 -7.64
C ALA A 87 4.60 -21.99 -6.55
N GLY A 88 3.38 -22.37 -6.97
CA GLY A 88 2.23 -22.53 -6.08
C GLY A 88 1.51 -21.22 -5.74
N ARG A 89 1.98 -20.08 -6.26
CA ARG A 89 1.28 -18.79 -6.14
C ARG A 89 0.20 -18.66 -7.22
N LEU A 90 -1.01 -19.02 -6.84
CA LEU A 90 -2.21 -18.98 -7.67
C LEU A 90 -2.83 -17.57 -7.72
N TYR A 91 -2.05 -16.55 -8.13
CA TYR A 91 -2.58 -15.20 -8.31
C TYR A 91 -3.05 -14.97 -9.76
N ALA A 92 -4.27 -14.47 -9.90
CA ALA A 92 -4.88 -14.02 -11.15
C ALA A 92 -4.72 -12.50 -11.28
N PHE A 93 -5.81 -11.75 -11.43
CA PHE A 93 -5.79 -10.30 -11.27
C PHE A 93 -5.52 -9.91 -9.81
N VAL A 94 -4.49 -9.09 -9.61
CA VAL A 94 -4.12 -8.49 -8.32
C VAL A 94 -4.17 -6.97 -8.43
N VAL A 95 -4.33 -6.28 -7.31
CA VAL A 95 -4.22 -4.82 -7.29
C VAL A 95 -2.77 -4.44 -7.54
N HIS A 96 -2.53 -3.68 -8.61
CA HIS A 96 -1.28 -2.96 -8.78
C HIS A 96 -1.29 -1.73 -7.87
N GLY A 97 -2.33 -0.90 -7.94
CA GLY A 97 -2.47 0.26 -7.05
C GLY A 97 -3.74 1.06 -7.31
N LEU A 98 -3.98 2.05 -6.43
CA LEU A 98 -5.04 3.05 -6.57
C LEU A 98 -4.38 4.42 -6.78
N TRP A 99 -4.49 4.98 -7.98
CA TRP A 99 -3.71 6.13 -8.40
C TRP A 99 -4.57 7.39 -8.46
N PRO A 100 -4.28 8.45 -7.68
CA PRO A 100 -4.89 9.74 -7.92
C PRO A 100 -4.48 10.25 -9.31
N GLN A 101 -5.41 10.86 -10.02
CA GLN A 101 -5.24 11.43 -11.35
C GLN A 101 -5.80 12.85 -11.39
N PHE A 102 -5.24 13.67 -12.26
CA PHE A 102 -5.90 14.87 -12.74
C PHE A 102 -6.65 14.56 -14.03
N GLU A 103 -7.54 15.45 -14.48
CA GLU A 103 -8.12 15.37 -15.82
C GLU A 103 -7.06 15.33 -16.93
N ARG A 104 -5.86 15.85 -16.63
CA ARG A 104 -4.66 15.70 -17.47
C ARG A 104 -3.43 15.36 -16.63
N GLY A 105 -2.86 14.17 -16.86
CA GLY A 105 -1.73 13.66 -16.07
C GLY A 105 -2.11 13.27 -14.64
N TYR A 106 -1.12 13.18 -13.76
CA TYR A 106 -1.33 12.75 -12.37
C TYR A 106 -0.24 13.27 -11.43
N PRO A 107 -0.56 13.43 -10.14
CA PRO A 107 0.46 13.72 -9.13
C PRO A 107 1.26 12.45 -8.80
N GLU A 108 2.56 12.59 -8.58
CA GLU A 108 3.43 11.50 -8.12
C GLU A 108 4.48 12.00 -7.12
N ASP A 109 4.99 11.08 -6.30
CA ASP A 109 6.10 11.29 -5.36
C ASP A 109 5.90 12.49 -4.40
N CYS A 110 4.65 12.69 -3.94
CA CYS A 110 4.30 13.78 -3.06
C CYS A 110 4.96 13.67 -1.68
N ALA A 111 5.34 14.82 -1.10
CA ALA A 111 6.00 14.89 0.20
C ALA A 111 5.11 14.31 1.31
N THR A 112 5.70 13.51 2.20
CA THR A 112 5.01 12.92 3.35
C THR A 112 5.96 12.77 4.54
N GLN A 113 5.40 12.86 5.75
CA GLN A 113 6.10 12.52 6.97
C GLN A 113 6.05 11.00 7.28
N ASN A 114 5.20 10.24 6.57
CA ASN A 114 5.01 8.81 6.78
C ASN A 114 5.24 8.00 5.49
N PRO A 115 6.47 7.96 4.94
CA PRO A 115 6.77 7.25 3.69
C PRO A 115 6.82 5.73 3.85
N ASN A 116 6.96 5.22 5.08
CA ASN A 116 7.18 3.81 5.35
C ASN A 116 5.89 3.10 5.76
N VAL A 117 5.50 2.04 5.04
CA VAL A 117 4.34 1.21 5.39
C VAL A 117 4.70 0.22 6.51
N PRO A 118 4.04 0.22 7.68
CA PRO A 118 4.32 -0.75 8.74
C PRO A 118 4.10 -2.20 8.28
N ARG A 119 4.85 -3.15 8.86
CA ARG A 119 4.72 -4.59 8.53
C ARG A 119 3.32 -5.12 8.77
N ASP A 120 2.60 -4.59 9.74
CA ASP A 120 1.25 -5.03 10.09
C ASP A 120 0.26 -4.61 9.00
N THR A 121 0.34 -3.36 8.54
CA THR A 121 -0.43 -2.86 7.39
C THR A 121 -0.17 -3.68 6.12
N LEU A 122 1.10 -4.02 5.83
CA LEU A 122 1.42 -4.87 4.67
C LEU A 122 0.68 -6.22 4.70
N ARG A 123 0.66 -6.89 5.86
CA ARG A 123 0.01 -8.21 6.00
C ARG A 123 -1.49 -8.15 5.71
N THR A 124 -2.13 -7.02 6.00
CA THR A 124 -3.55 -6.82 5.71
C THR A 124 -3.86 -6.67 4.22
N LEU A 125 -2.86 -6.61 3.33
CA LEU A 125 -3.04 -6.36 1.90
C LEU A 125 -2.55 -7.50 1.01
N TYR A 126 -1.84 -8.49 1.55
CA TYR A 126 -1.22 -9.56 0.73
C TYR A 126 -2.22 -10.45 -0.03
N ASP A 127 -3.48 -10.47 0.39
CA ASP A 127 -4.58 -11.14 -0.31
C ASP A 127 -4.92 -10.47 -1.65
N ILE A 128 -4.71 -9.15 -1.77
CA ILE A 128 -5.01 -8.37 -2.99
C ILE A 128 -3.77 -7.78 -3.66
N MET A 129 -2.66 -7.61 -2.93
CA MET A 129 -1.38 -7.04 -3.37
C MET A 129 -0.23 -7.91 -2.85
N PRO A 130 0.17 -8.97 -3.56
CA PRO A 130 1.02 -10.04 -3.01
C PRO A 130 2.53 -9.71 -2.98
N SER A 131 2.89 -8.42 -2.81
CA SER A 131 4.29 -7.98 -2.73
C SER A 131 4.44 -6.79 -1.79
N ALA A 132 5.28 -6.94 -0.77
CA ALA A 132 5.63 -5.84 0.14
C ALA A 132 6.29 -4.67 -0.58
N GLY A 133 7.17 -4.96 -1.55
CA GLY A 133 7.84 -3.95 -2.35
C GLY A 133 6.84 -3.14 -3.19
N LEU A 134 5.88 -3.83 -3.80
CA LEU A 134 4.80 -3.21 -4.56
C LEU A 134 3.99 -2.26 -3.67
N ILE A 135 3.48 -2.74 -2.53
CA ILE A 135 2.67 -1.91 -1.62
C ILE A 135 3.42 -0.64 -1.18
N ARG A 136 4.71 -0.78 -0.84
CA ARG A 136 5.56 0.36 -0.44
C ARG A 136 5.76 1.36 -1.56
N TYR A 137 6.07 0.87 -2.76
CA TYR A 137 6.26 1.70 -3.93
C TYR A 137 4.98 2.48 -4.26
N GLN A 138 3.84 1.81 -4.25
CA GLN A 138 2.54 2.39 -4.58
C GLN A 138 2.09 3.43 -3.56
N TRP A 139 2.33 3.18 -2.27
CA TRP A 139 2.14 4.21 -1.25
C TRP A 139 3.00 5.44 -1.53
N LYS A 140 4.33 5.26 -1.66
CA LYS A 140 5.27 6.37 -1.82
C LYS A 140 4.98 7.20 -3.06
N LYS A 141 4.71 6.54 -4.18
CA LYS A 141 4.53 7.19 -5.48
C LYS A 141 3.15 7.83 -5.63
N HIS A 142 2.10 7.14 -5.19
CA HIS A 142 0.71 7.53 -5.49
C HIS A 142 -0.12 7.82 -4.25
N GLY A 143 -0.03 6.98 -3.21
CA GLY A 143 -0.84 7.13 -2.01
C GLY A 143 -0.58 8.43 -1.24
N THR A 144 0.68 8.87 -1.17
CA THR A 144 1.08 10.14 -0.53
C THR A 144 0.43 11.37 -1.17
N CYS A 145 0.05 11.30 -2.44
CA CYS A 145 -0.58 12.40 -3.18
C CYS A 145 -2.07 12.58 -2.91
N THR A 146 -2.66 11.77 -2.02
CA THR A 146 -4.10 11.84 -1.71
C THR A 146 -4.44 12.72 -0.51
N ASN A 147 -3.44 13.26 0.18
CA ASN A 147 -3.57 13.97 1.46
C ASN A 147 -4.29 13.17 2.56
N MET A 148 -4.36 11.84 2.43
CA MET A 148 -4.93 10.95 3.44
C MET A 148 -3.86 10.39 4.36
N ALA A 149 -4.27 9.99 5.57
CA ALA A 149 -3.46 9.11 6.39
C ALA A 149 -3.24 7.77 5.66
N GLN A 150 -2.09 7.14 5.90
CA GLN A 150 -1.70 5.91 5.19
C GLN A 150 -2.72 4.78 5.35
N ASN A 151 -3.25 4.57 6.57
CA ASN A 151 -4.26 3.54 6.82
C ASN A 151 -5.58 3.83 6.07
N ASP A 152 -5.94 5.10 5.94
CA ASP A 152 -7.15 5.52 5.24
C ASP A 152 -7.02 5.31 3.73
N TYR A 153 -5.86 5.63 3.15
CA TYR A 153 -5.58 5.31 1.75
C TYR A 153 -5.74 3.81 1.47
N PHE A 154 -5.19 2.94 2.31
CA PHE A 154 -5.31 1.50 2.11
C PHE A 154 -6.74 0.95 2.34
N ARG A 155 -7.53 1.59 3.22
CA ARG A 155 -8.97 1.30 3.34
C ARG A 155 -9.71 1.66 2.04
N VAL A 156 -9.44 2.82 1.47
CA VAL A 156 -10.03 3.27 0.19
C VAL A 156 -9.59 2.38 -0.96
N LEU A 157 -8.31 1.98 -1.02
CA LEU A 157 -7.79 1.03 -2.01
C LEU A 157 -8.53 -0.30 -1.96
N ARG A 158 -8.74 -0.87 -0.77
CA ARG A 158 -9.50 -2.11 -0.61
C ARG A 158 -10.94 -1.94 -1.03
N ALA A 159 -11.61 -0.87 -0.59
CA ALA A 159 -12.98 -0.58 -1.00
C ALA A 159 -13.13 -0.42 -2.53
N ALA A 160 -12.15 0.22 -3.19
CA ALA A 160 -12.10 0.33 -4.64
C ALA A 160 -11.98 -1.06 -5.29
N ARG A 161 -11.10 -1.92 -4.77
CA ARG A 161 -10.98 -3.30 -5.25
C ARG A 161 -12.27 -4.10 -5.07
N ASP A 162 -12.91 -3.98 -3.91
CA ASP A 162 -14.13 -4.72 -3.58
C ASP A 162 -15.33 -4.29 -4.43
N ARG A 163 -15.29 -3.08 -5.01
CA ARG A 163 -16.30 -2.59 -5.96
C ARG A 163 -16.26 -3.33 -7.30
N ILE A 164 -15.15 -3.99 -7.64
CA ILE A 164 -14.92 -4.63 -8.95
C ILE A 164 -15.18 -6.14 -8.89
N VAL A 165 -16.06 -6.59 -9.77
CA VAL A 165 -16.26 -8.00 -10.10
C VAL A 165 -15.30 -8.38 -11.22
N ILE A 166 -14.41 -9.34 -10.95
CA ILE A 166 -13.59 -9.96 -12.00
C ILE A 166 -14.47 -10.96 -12.78
N PRO A 167 -14.52 -10.88 -14.13
CA PRO A 167 -15.25 -11.83 -14.96
C PRO A 167 -14.81 -13.27 -14.66
N ALA A 168 -15.77 -14.20 -14.66
CA ALA A 168 -15.55 -15.57 -14.17
C ALA A 168 -14.41 -16.29 -14.91
N GLU A 169 -14.31 -16.07 -16.22
CA GLU A 169 -13.30 -16.60 -17.13
C GLU A 169 -11.88 -16.08 -16.86
N PHE A 170 -11.72 -15.03 -16.04
CA PHE A 170 -10.43 -14.48 -15.63
C PHE A 170 -10.13 -14.67 -14.14
N ARG A 171 -11.00 -15.35 -13.39
CA ARG A 171 -10.72 -15.70 -11.97
C ARG A 171 -9.72 -16.83 -11.85
N ARG A 172 -9.75 -17.75 -12.82
CA ARG A 172 -8.80 -18.86 -12.92
C ARG A 172 -8.46 -19.11 -14.37
N LEU A 173 -7.16 -19.28 -14.65
CA LEU A 173 -6.68 -19.69 -15.95
C LEU A 173 -5.60 -20.77 -15.80
N ASP A 174 -5.88 -21.96 -16.30
CA ASP A 174 -5.00 -23.14 -16.18
C ASP A 174 -4.09 -23.34 -17.40
N ASN A 175 -4.42 -22.72 -18.54
CA ASN A 175 -3.64 -22.81 -19.77
C ASN A 175 -3.44 -21.43 -20.40
N TYR A 176 -2.42 -21.26 -21.25
CA TYR A 176 -2.27 -20.03 -22.01
C TYR A 176 -3.55 -19.70 -22.79
N LYS A 177 -3.97 -18.45 -22.70
CA LYS A 177 -5.09 -17.91 -23.47
C LYS A 177 -4.59 -16.79 -24.37
N THR A 178 -5.03 -16.78 -25.61
CA THR A 178 -4.92 -15.59 -26.47
C THR A 178 -6.28 -14.90 -26.46
N VAL A 179 -6.30 -13.60 -26.19
CA VAL A 179 -7.52 -12.79 -26.09
C VAL A 179 -7.43 -11.57 -26.99
N ASP A 180 -8.56 -11.08 -27.47
CA ASP A 180 -8.66 -9.71 -27.95
C ASP A 180 -8.82 -8.78 -26.72
N PRO A 181 -7.97 -7.75 -26.53
CA PRO A 181 -8.13 -6.77 -25.45
C PRO A 181 -9.53 -6.14 -25.39
N MET A 182 -10.19 -5.91 -26.53
CA MET A 182 -11.55 -5.36 -26.57
C MET A 182 -12.59 -6.35 -26.02
N GLU A 183 -12.40 -7.66 -26.24
CA GLU A 183 -13.26 -8.68 -25.63
C GLU A 183 -13.08 -8.74 -24.12
N VAL A 184 -11.85 -8.54 -23.62
CA VAL A 184 -11.57 -8.47 -22.17
C VAL A 184 -12.27 -7.26 -21.56
N GLU A 185 -12.18 -6.10 -22.19
CA GLU A 185 -12.94 -4.90 -21.80
C GLU A 185 -14.44 -5.17 -21.78
N GLY A 186 -14.98 -5.75 -22.85
CA GLY A 186 -16.40 -6.13 -22.94
C GLY A 186 -16.85 -7.05 -21.79
N ALA A 187 -16.03 -8.01 -21.38
CA ALA A 187 -16.31 -8.90 -20.25
C ALA A 187 -16.33 -8.16 -18.91
N PHE A 188 -15.42 -7.20 -18.70
CA PHE A 188 -15.42 -6.36 -17.50
C PHE A 188 -16.65 -5.44 -17.46
N LEU A 189 -17.04 -4.84 -18.58
CA LEU A 189 -18.26 -4.03 -18.68
C LEU A 189 -19.51 -4.86 -18.34
N GLN A 190 -19.62 -6.08 -18.89
CA GLN A 190 -20.74 -6.98 -18.59
C GLN A 190 -20.79 -7.37 -17.11
N SER A 191 -19.64 -7.60 -16.48
CA SER A 191 -19.57 -8.02 -15.06
C SER A 191 -19.77 -6.87 -14.07
N ASN A 192 -19.64 -5.61 -14.51
CA ASN A 192 -19.67 -4.43 -13.65
C ASN A 192 -20.67 -3.37 -14.16
N PRO A 193 -21.99 -3.58 -13.90
CA PRO A 193 -23.01 -2.61 -14.30
C PRO A 193 -22.72 -1.20 -13.77
N GLY A 194 -22.87 -0.21 -14.66
CA GLY A 194 -22.57 1.21 -14.41
C GLY A 194 -21.17 1.64 -14.85
N LEU A 195 -20.27 0.71 -15.20
CA LEU A 195 -19.01 1.04 -15.86
C LEU A 195 -19.27 1.32 -17.34
N ALA A 196 -18.90 2.51 -17.82
CA ALA A 196 -18.98 2.88 -19.22
C ALA A 196 -17.71 2.44 -19.98
N PRO A 197 -17.78 2.24 -21.31
CA PRO A 197 -16.60 1.87 -22.12
C PRO A 197 -15.43 2.84 -21.94
N ASP A 198 -15.70 4.14 -21.93
CA ASP A 198 -14.68 5.18 -21.74
C ASP A 198 -14.23 5.37 -20.28
N GLY A 199 -14.66 4.49 -19.36
CA GLY A 199 -14.27 4.45 -17.95
C GLY A 199 -13.28 3.33 -17.60
N LEU A 200 -12.82 2.56 -18.59
CA LEU A 200 -11.87 1.48 -18.41
C LEU A 200 -10.84 1.48 -19.55
N ALA A 201 -9.66 0.92 -19.31
CA ALA A 201 -8.68 0.63 -20.34
C ALA A 201 -7.97 -0.70 -20.04
N VAL A 202 -7.95 -1.61 -21.00
CA VAL A 202 -7.05 -2.77 -20.98
C VAL A 202 -5.70 -2.33 -21.54
N THR A 203 -4.60 -2.61 -20.83
CA THR A 203 -3.24 -2.31 -21.31
C THR A 203 -2.48 -3.59 -21.63
N CYS A 204 -1.48 -3.47 -22.51
CA CYS A 204 -0.58 -4.55 -22.86
C CYS A 204 0.87 -4.11 -22.64
N ASP A 205 1.73 -5.11 -22.44
CA ASP A 205 3.18 -4.95 -22.52
C ASP A 205 3.74 -6.03 -23.46
N LYS A 206 4.45 -5.58 -24.50
CA LYS A 206 4.88 -6.43 -25.63
C LYS A 206 3.71 -7.21 -26.22
N ARG A 207 3.62 -8.51 -25.95
CA ARG A 207 2.55 -9.41 -26.44
C ARG A 207 1.54 -9.79 -25.34
N TYR A 208 1.77 -9.38 -24.10
CA TYR A 208 0.98 -9.82 -22.96
C TYR A 208 -0.09 -8.81 -22.59
N LEU A 209 -1.28 -9.29 -22.23
CA LEU A 209 -2.25 -8.45 -21.51
C LEU A 209 -1.66 -8.14 -20.14
N ARG A 210 -1.61 -6.86 -19.77
CA ARG A 210 -0.85 -6.41 -18.59
C ARG A 210 -1.77 -5.98 -17.45
N GLU A 211 -2.70 -5.08 -17.73
CA GLU A 211 -3.56 -4.49 -16.71
C GLU A 211 -4.96 -4.20 -17.23
N VAL A 212 -5.89 -4.09 -16.29
CA VAL A 212 -7.18 -3.46 -16.47
C VAL A 212 -7.21 -2.24 -15.55
N ARG A 213 -7.35 -1.05 -16.12
CA ARG A 213 -7.40 0.22 -15.41
C ARG A 213 -8.83 0.72 -15.39
N ILE A 214 -9.38 0.97 -14.22
CA ILE A 214 -10.78 1.37 -14.04
C ILE A 214 -10.82 2.72 -13.35
N CYS A 215 -11.59 3.64 -13.92
CA CYS A 215 -11.69 5.01 -13.44
C CYS A 215 -12.85 5.17 -12.48
N MET A 216 -12.55 5.84 -11.37
CA MET A 216 -13.46 6.03 -10.26
C MET A 216 -13.41 7.47 -9.78
N SER A 217 -14.57 8.05 -9.48
CA SER A 217 -14.67 9.28 -8.70
C SER A 217 -14.09 9.07 -7.30
N LYS A 218 -13.89 10.15 -6.54
CA LYS A 218 -13.32 10.07 -5.18
C LYS A 218 -14.18 9.30 -4.19
N ASP A 219 -15.48 9.22 -4.44
CA ASP A 219 -16.46 8.40 -3.70
C ASP A 219 -16.54 6.95 -4.22
N LEU A 220 -15.65 6.56 -5.15
CA LEU A 220 -15.55 5.25 -5.76
C LEU A 220 -16.70 4.89 -6.73
N SER A 221 -17.53 5.85 -7.13
CA SER A 221 -18.45 5.67 -8.25
C SER A 221 -17.70 5.57 -9.59
N PHE A 222 -18.20 4.77 -10.53
CA PHE A 222 -17.58 4.67 -11.86
C PHE A 222 -17.72 5.99 -12.62
N ARG A 223 -16.69 6.32 -13.41
CA ARG A 223 -16.69 7.50 -14.26
C ARG A 223 -15.87 7.27 -15.53
N SER A 224 -16.10 8.10 -16.53
CA SER A 224 -15.29 8.17 -17.74
C SER A 224 -13.93 8.86 -17.49
N CYS A 225 -12.91 8.50 -18.26
CA CYS A 225 -11.56 9.03 -18.17
C CYS A 225 -10.81 8.94 -19.53
N PRO A 226 -11.11 9.83 -20.49
CA PRO A 226 -10.62 9.72 -21.87
C PRO A 226 -9.09 9.65 -22.03
N GLU A 227 -8.30 10.22 -21.12
CA GLU A 227 -6.84 10.09 -21.19
C GLU A 227 -6.35 8.66 -20.92
N VAL A 228 -6.97 7.97 -19.97
CA VAL A 228 -6.62 6.59 -19.63
C VAL A 228 -7.10 5.63 -20.71
N ASP A 229 -8.34 5.81 -21.16
CA ASP A 229 -8.94 5.06 -22.28
C ASP A 229 -8.10 5.12 -23.57
N ARG A 230 -7.64 6.32 -23.97
CA ARG A 230 -6.78 6.49 -25.17
C ARG A 230 -5.44 5.73 -25.11
N ARG A 231 -5.02 5.30 -23.92
CA ARG A 231 -3.80 4.48 -23.72
C ARG A 231 -4.10 2.98 -23.71
N ALA A 232 -5.31 2.57 -24.05
CA ALA A 232 -5.68 1.16 -24.21
C ALA A 232 -4.77 0.45 -25.22
N CYS A 233 -4.65 -0.86 -25.02
CA CYS A 233 -3.90 -1.75 -25.87
C CYS A 233 -4.43 -1.74 -27.30
N ARG A 234 -3.54 -1.61 -28.28
CA ARG A 234 -3.88 -1.56 -29.71
C ARG A 234 -3.65 -2.88 -30.44
N LEU A 235 -3.25 -3.93 -29.72
CA LEU A 235 -3.07 -5.25 -30.30
C LEU A 235 -4.45 -5.87 -30.55
N SER A 236 -4.61 -6.56 -31.67
CA SER A 236 -5.79 -7.40 -31.91
C SER A 236 -5.74 -8.73 -31.14
N LYS A 237 -4.56 -9.11 -30.64
CA LYS A 237 -4.34 -10.33 -29.86
C LYS A 237 -3.29 -10.09 -28.79
N ALA A 238 -3.60 -10.48 -27.56
CA ALA A 238 -2.71 -10.47 -26.43
C ALA A 238 -2.69 -11.83 -25.73
N VAL A 239 -1.56 -12.18 -25.14
CA VAL A 239 -1.36 -13.45 -24.42
C VAL A 239 -1.62 -13.22 -22.93
N MET A 240 -2.39 -14.14 -22.35
CA MET A 240 -2.59 -14.27 -20.91
C MET A 240 -2.00 -15.62 -20.47
N PRO A 241 -0.84 -15.61 -19.78
CA PRO A 241 -0.27 -16.82 -19.22
C PRO A 241 -1.15 -17.42 -18.12
N PRO A 242 -1.09 -18.74 -17.90
CA PRO A 242 -1.83 -19.39 -16.84
C PRO A 242 -1.32 -18.99 -15.45
N MET A 243 -2.16 -19.18 -14.44
CA MET A 243 -1.75 -19.05 -13.06
C MET A 243 -0.68 -20.09 -12.71
N ARG A 244 0.24 -19.74 -11.81
CA ARG A 244 1.41 -20.58 -11.47
C ARG A 244 1.05 -21.68 -10.47
N GLY A 245 0.12 -22.55 -10.87
CA GLY A 245 -0.12 -23.84 -10.23
C GLY A 245 1.05 -24.74 -10.55
N GLY A 246 1.74 -25.21 -9.50
CA GLY A 246 2.79 -26.23 -9.66
C GLY A 246 2.23 -27.56 -10.12
#